data_AF-A0A8J8FSZ6-F1
#
_entry.id   AF-A0A8J8FSZ6-F1
#
_cell.length_a   1.000
_cell.length_b   1.000
_cell.length_c   1.000
_cell.angle_alpha   90.00
_cell.angle_beta   90.00
_cell.angle_gamma   90.00
#
_symmetry.space_group_name_H-M   'P 1'
#
loop_
_entity.id
_entity.type
_entity.pdbx_description
1 polymer ?
#
loop_
_entity_poly.entity_id
_entity_poly.type
_entity_poly.pdbx_seq_one_letter_code
_entity_poly.pdbx_strand_id
1 'polypeptide(L)'
;MKKSDRLQVIVDLNANNEKKALEALGKAQREQQASRVQLENLQSYHQEYKKKYQSISEAGINIAQLLEFRSFVSKLDKAIGEQEQVVIQGEKDVFYAREYWEKQHQKTKSLEKVCLSALAEEFKQEEKREQNEQDDRASRFGGVGGTRNA
;
A
#
# COMPACT_ATOMS: atom_id res chain seq x y z
N MET A 1 -32.42 -1.17 8.04
CA MET A 1 -30.96 -0.96 7.95
C MET A 1 -30.72 0.48 7.55
N LYS A 2 -29.96 1.24 8.35
CA LYS A 2 -29.71 2.67 8.10
C LYS A 2 -28.77 2.82 6.88
N LYS A 3 -28.72 4.01 6.28
CA LYS A 3 -27.83 4.29 5.14
C LYS A 3 -26.37 4.25 5.58
N SER A 4 -26.07 4.74 6.77
CA SER A 4 -24.76 4.62 7.43
C SER A 4 -24.29 3.17 7.52
N ASP A 5 -25.13 2.25 8.01
CA ASP A 5 -24.78 0.81 8.15
C ASP A 5 -24.33 0.19 6.81
N ARG A 6 -25.04 0.48 5.72
CA ARG A 6 -24.70 -0.02 4.37
C ARG A 6 -23.39 0.58 3.86
N LEU A 7 -23.17 1.87 4.12
CA LEU A 7 -21.93 2.55 3.74
C LEU A 7 -20.74 2.03 4.54
N GLN A 8 -20.94 1.69 5.82
CA GLN A 8 -19.89 1.13 6.68
C GLN A 8 -19.38 -0.20 6.13
N VAL A 9 -20.26 -1.11 5.68
CA VAL A 9 -19.85 -2.37 5.04
C VAL A 9 -18.98 -2.13 3.80
N ILE A 10 -19.29 -1.10 3.02
CA ILE A 10 -18.50 -0.74 1.84
C ILE A 10 -17.15 -0.13 2.25
N VAL A 11 -17.12 0.71 3.30
CA VAL A 11 -15.88 1.25 3.87
C VAL A 11 -14.97 0.12 4.33
N ASP A 12 -15.49 -0.83 5.10
CA ASP A 12 -14.72 -1.96 5.64
C ASP A 12 -14.12 -2.82 4.52
N LEU A 13 -14.89 -3.06 3.45
CA LEU A 13 -14.39 -3.77 2.27
C LEU A 13 -13.24 -3.01 1.59
N ASN A 14 -13.35 -1.69 1.44
CA ASN A 14 -12.28 -0.89 0.82
C ASN A 14 -11.06 -0.77 1.72
N ALA A 15 -11.23 -0.65 3.04
CA ALA A 15 -10.15 -0.68 4.01
C ALA A 15 -9.35 -2.01 3.95
N ASN A 16 -10.05 -3.14 3.79
CA ASN A 16 -9.39 -4.44 3.58
C ASN A 16 -8.61 -4.48 2.24
N ASN A 17 -9.14 -3.91 1.17
CA ASN A 17 -8.45 -3.84 -0.12
C ASN A 17 -7.22 -2.92 -0.06
N GLU A 18 -7.32 -1.79 0.63
CA GLU A 18 -6.21 -0.89 0.89
C GLU A 18 -5.10 -1.58 1.70
N LYS A 19 -5.46 -2.32 2.75
CA LYS A 19 -4.50 -3.10 3.53
C LYS A 19 -3.74 -4.10 2.66
N LYS A 20 -4.45 -4.85 1.80
CA LYS A 20 -3.81 -5.78 0.84
C LYS A 20 -2.89 -5.05 -0.14
N ALA A 21 -3.28 -3.86 -0.61
CA ALA A 21 -2.45 -3.04 -1.49
C ALA A 21 -1.18 -2.56 -0.77
N LEU A 22 -1.28 -2.19 0.51
CA LEU A 22 -0.14 -1.79 1.33
C LEU A 22 0.82 -2.95 1.59
N GLU A 23 0.29 -4.15 1.87
CA GLU A 23 1.10 -5.37 2.02
C GLU A 23 1.86 -5.71 0.73
N ALA A 24 1.20 -5.57 -0.43
CA ALA A 24 1.82 -5.75 -1.74
C ALA A 24 2.93 -4.73 -2.02
N LEU A 25 2.69 -3.45 -1.70
CA LEU A 25 3.72 -2.41 -1.78
C LEU A 25 4.92 -2.73 -0.90
N GLY A 26 4.69 -3.13 0.35
CA GLY A 26 5.77 -3.52 1.27
C GLY A 26 6.56 -4.73 0.77
N LYS A 27 5.90 -5.70 0.12
CA LYS A 27 6.57 -6.83 -0.53
C LYS A 27 7.46 -6.37 -1.69
N ALA A 28 6.93 -5.56 -2.61
CA ALA A 28 7.69 -5.03 -3.74
C ALA A 28 8.92 -4.24 -3.30
N GLN A 29 8.79 -3.43 -2.24
CA GLN A 29 9.92 -2.66 -1.68
C GLN A 29 11.02 -3.57 -1.12
N ARG A 30 10.66 -4.67 -0.43
CA ARG A 30 11.64 -5.64 0.08
C ARG A 30 12.35 -6.36 -1.07
N GLU A 31 11.62 -6.75 -2.10
CA GLU A 31 12.18 -7.41 -3.29
C GLU A 31 13.13 -6.48 -4.06
N GLN A 32 12.73 -5.22 -4.26
CA GLN A 32 13.60 -4.19 -4.84
C GLN A 32 14.88 -4.02 -4.01
N GLN A 33 14.76 -3.88 -2.68
CA GLN A 33 15.93 -3.71 -1.83
C GLN A 33 16.86 -4.93 -1.88
N ALA A 34 16.31 -6.14 -1.82
CA ALA A 34 17.09 -7.37 -1.95
C ALA A 34 17.82 -7.44 -3.29
N SER A 35 17.17 -7.04 -4.38
CA SER A 35 17.79 -7.01 -5.72
C SER A 35 18.95 -6.00 -5.82
N ARG A 36 18.84 -4.84 -5.15
CA ARG A 36 19.93 -3.84 -5.08
C ARG A 36 21.13 -4.37 -4.29
N VAL A 37 20.87 -4.97 -3.13
CA VAL A 37 21.94 -5.57 -2.31
C VAL A 37 22.67 -6.67 -3.10
N GLN A 38 21.94 -7.49 -3.86
CA GLN A 38 22.55 -8.51 -4.71
C GLN A 38 23.42 -7.88 -5.82
N LEU A 39 22.98 -6.79 -6.43
CA LEU A 39 23.77 -6.06 -7.42
C LEU A 39 25.07 -5.50 -6.82
N GLU A 40 24.99 -4.85 -5.66
CA GLU A 40 26.15 -4.31 -4.94
C GLU A 40 27.17 -5.42 -4.60
N ASN A 41 26.68 -6.58 -4.17
CA ASN A 41 27.52 -7.75 -3.89
C ASN A 41 28.24 -8.24 -5.14
N LEU A 42 27.53 -8.36 -6.27
CA LEU A 42 28.14 -8.77 -7.54
C LEU A 42 29.20 -7.78 -8.03
N GLN A 43 28.91 -6.47 -7.94
CA GLN A 43 29.84 -5.41 -8.31
C GLN A 43 31.08 -5.40 -7.41
N SER A 44 30.90 -5.56 -6.09
CA SER A 44 32.01 -5.63 -5.13
C SER A 44 32.90 -6.85 -5.40
N TYR A 45 32.28 -8.02 -5.56
CA TYR A 45 32.98 -9.25 -5.89
C TYR A 45 33.75 -9.15 -7.21
N HIS A 46 33.17 -8.50 -8.22
CA HIS A 46 33.83 -8.24 -9.50
C HIS A 46 35.10 -7.39 -9.35
N GLN A 47 35.05 -6.33 -8.55
CA GLN A 47 36.20 -5.48 -8.28
C GLN A 47 37.28 -6.23 -7.50
N GLU A 48 36.91 -6.99 -6.48
CA GLU A 48 37.85 -7.81 -5.70
C GLU A 48 38.52 -8.87 -6.57
N TYR A 49 37.77 -9.53 -7.45
CA TYR A 49 38.29 -10.55 -8.35
C TYR A 49 39.31 -9.97 -9.34
N LYS A 50 39.03 -8.78 -9.90
CA LYS A 50 39.98 -8.04 -10.76
C LYS A 50 41.26 -7.67 -10.03
N LYS A 51 41.18 -7.18 -8.78
CA LYS A 51 42.35 -6.84 -7.96
C LYS A 51 43.21 -8.07 -7.65
N LYS A 52 42.57 -9.17 -7.25
CA LYS A 52 43.26 -10.46 -7.01
C LYS A 52 43.99 -10.92 -8.26
N TYR A 53 43.34 -10.82 -9.42
CA TYR A 53 43.96 -11.20 -10.69
C TYR A 53 45.15 -10.32 -11.06
N GLN A 54 45.08 -9.00 -10.90
CA GLN A 54 46.21 -8.10 -11.16
C GLN A 54 47.44 -8.52 -10.35
N SER A 55 47.27 -8.75 -9.04
CA SER A 55 48.35 -9.20 -8.16
C SER A 55 48.96 -10.54 -8.57
N ILE A 56 48.14 -11.51 -9.02
CA ILE A 56 48.63 -12.80 -9.50
C ILE A 56 49.33 -12.65 -10.85
N SER A 57 48.85 -11.78 -11.73
CA SER A 57 49.44 -11.53 -13.05
C SER A 57 50.84 -10.92 -12.97
N GLU A 58 51.10 -10.08 -11.96
CA GLU A 58 52.42 -9.51 -11.68
C GLU A 58 53.45 -10.58 -11.28
N ALA A 59 53.00 -11.68 -10.67
CA ALA A 59 53.84 -12.83 -10.32
C ALA A 59 54.08 -13.81 -11.50
N GLY A 60 53.45 -13.57 -12.65
CA GLY A 60 53.49 -14.45 -13.83
C GLY A 60 52.36 -15.48 -13.83
N ILE A 61 51.62 -15.56 -14.94
CA ILE A 61 50.49 -16.48 -15.14
C ILE A 61 50.65 -17.27 -16.43
N ASN A 62 50.09 -18.48 -16.45
CA ASN A 62 50.01 -19.26 -17.68
C ASN A 62 48.76 -18.89 -18.51
N ILE A 63 48.75 -19.33 -19.77
CA ILE A 63 47.65 -19.04 -20.71
C ILE A 63 46.32 -19.62 -20.24
N ALA A 64 46.30 -20.79 -19.59
CA ALA A 64 45.07 -21.40 -19.10
C ALA A 64 44.40 -20.55 -18.01
N GLN A 65 45.18 -20.02 -17.06
CA GLN A 65 44.70 -19.12 -16.01
C GLN A 65 44.15 -17.80 -16.58
N LEU A 66 44.80 -17.25 -17.60
CA LEU A 66 44.31 -16.06 -18.31
C LEU A 66 42.95 -16.31 -18.98
N LEU A 67 42.78 -17.45 -19.63
CA LEU A 67 41.52 -17.83 -20.28
C LEU A 67 40.39 -18.06 -19.27
N GLU A 68 40.70 -18.74 -18.16
CA GLU A 68 39.74 -18.95 -17.07
C GLU A 68 39.27 -17.63 -16.46
N PHE A 69 40.20 -16.71 -16.17
CA PHE A 69 39.89 -15.38 -15.69
C PHE A 69 38.95 -14.63 -16.63
N ARG A 70 39.28 -14.58 -17.93
CA ARG A 70 38.44 -13.90 -18.95
C ARG A 70 37.04 -14.51 -19.04
N SER A 71 36.94 -15.83 -19.00
CA SER A 71 35.67 -16.55 -19.02
C SER A 71 34.82 -16.21 -17.80
N PHE A 72 35.42 -16.20 -16.61
CA PHE A 72 34.72 -15.89 -15.38
C PHE A 72 34.27 -14.42 -15.31
N VAL A 73 35.14 -13.47 -15.69
CA VAL A 73 34.78 -12.04 -15.77
C VAL A 73 33.62 -11.83 -16.72
N SER A 74 33.64 -12.45 -17.90
CA SER A 74 32.54 -12.33 -18.86
C SER A 74 31.21 -12.87 -18.31
N LYS A 75 31.23 -13.98 -17.56
CA LYS A 75 30.04 -14.49 -16.87
C LYS A 75 29.54 -13.54 -15.79
N LEU A 76 30.45 -12.93 -15.04
CA LEU A 76 30.11 -12.01 -13.97
C LEU A 76 29.54 -10.69 -14.51
N ASP A 77 30.12 -10.15 -15.58
CA ASP A 77 29.59 -8.98 -16.29
C ASP A 77 28.17 -9.25 -16.82
N LYS A 78 27.92 -10.44 -17.38
CA LYS A 78 26.57 -10.86 -17.81
C LYS A 78 25.60 -10.92 -16.64
N ALA A 79 25.99 -11.54 -15.52
CA ALA A 79 25.17 -11.65 -14.33
C ALA A 79 24.86 -10.27 -13.70
N ILE A 80 25.83 -9.35 -13.69
CA ILE A 80 25.63 -7.96 -13.26
C ILE A 80 24.59 -7.28 -14.17
N GLY A 81 24.75 -7.37 -15.49
CA GLY A 81 23.79 -6.79 -16.44
C GLY A 81 22.38 -7.35 -16.29
N GLU A 82 22.24 -8.66 -16.06
CA GLU A 82 20.95 -9.29 -15.75
C GLU A 82 20.36 -8.77 -14.43
N GLN A 83 21.18 -8.66 -13.38
CA GLN A 83 20.75 -8.17 -12.08
C GLN A 83 20.35 -6.68 -12.11
N GLU A 84 21.02 -5.85 -12.92
CA GLU A 84 20.63 -4.45 -13.16
C GLU A 84 19.22 -4.36 -13.75
N GLN A 85 18.87 -5.25 -14.70
CA GLN A 85 17.51 -5.30 -15.24
C GLN A 85 16.48 -5.70 -14.17
N VAL A 86 16.84 -6.63 -13.27
CA VAL A 86 15.98 -7.01 -12.14
C VAL A 86 15.75 -5.82 -11.20
N VAL A 87 16.78 -5.03 -10.90
CA VAL A 87 16.66 -3.81 -10.07
C VAL A 87 15.73 -2.79 -10.74
N ILE A 88 15.90 -2.54 -12.04
CA ILE A 88 15.03 -1.63 -12.81
C ILE A 88 13.58 -2.12 -12.81
N GLN A 89 13.36 -3.42 -12.95
CA GLN A 89 12.01 -3.98 -12.87
C GLN A 89 11.41 -3.81 -11.47
N GLY A 90 12.19 -4.08 -10.42
CA GLY A 90 11.76 -3.85 -9.03
C GLY A 90 11.42 -2.39 -8.73
N GLU A 91 12.13 -1.43 -9.32
CA GLU A 91 11.78 0.00 -9.25
C GLU A 91 10.40 0.29 -9.85
N LYS A 92 10.10 -0.28 -11.02
CA LYS A 92 8.80 -0.14 -11.67
C LYS A 92 7.69 -0.81 -10.85
N ASP A 93 7.94 -1.99 -10.31
CA ASP A 93 6.96 -2.72 -9.52
C ASP A 93 6.59 -1.97 -8.24
N VAL A 94 7.58 -1.37 -7.55
CA VAL A 94 7.34 -0.49 -6.40
C VAL A 94 6.53 0.74 -6.80
N PHE A 95 6.85 1.35 -7.94
CA PHE A 95 6.10 2.51 -8.45
C PHE A 95 4.62 2.16 -8.66
N TYR A 96 4.34 1.09 -9.42
CA TYR A 96 2.95 0.68 -9.70
C TYR A 96 2.20 0.22 -8.44
N ALA A 97 2.86 -0.51 -7.54
CA ALA A 97 2.26 -0.92 -6.27
C ALA A 97 1.90 0.31 -5.40
N ARG A 98 2.74 1.35 -5.42
CA ARG A 98 2.47 2.60 -4.71
C ARG A 98 1.29 3.34 -5.30
N GLU A 99 1.24 3.51 -6.63
CA GLU A 99 0.10 4.15 -7.29
C GLU A 99 -1.21 3.41 -7.01
N TYR A 100 -1.17 2.07 -7.00
CA TYR A 100 -2.33 1.26 -6.69
C TYR A 100 -2.80 1.43 -5.24
N TRP A 101 -1.87 1.38 -4.28
CA TRP A 101 -2.19 1.63 -2.88
C TRP A 101 -2.77 3.01 -2.66
N GLU A 102 -2.18 4.05 -3.26
CA GLU A 102 -2.66 5.42 -3.12
C GLU A 102 -4.08 5.59 -3.66
N LYS A 103 -4.40 4.96 -4.79
CA LYS A 103 -5.78 4.93 -5.33
C LYS A 103 -6.76 4.26 -4.37
N GLN A 104 -6.39 3.14 -3.75
CA GLN A 104 -7.25 2.49 -2.75
C GLN A 104 -7.42 3.37 -1.50
N HIS A 105 -6.33 3.96 -1.01
CA HIS A 105 -6.35 4.84 0.16
C HIS A 105 -7.27 6.05 -0.05
N GLN A 106 -7.15 6.74 -1.20
CA GLN A 106 -8.01 7.87 -1.54
C GLN A 106 -9.48 7.47 -1.61
N LYS A 107 -9.78 6.27 -2.16
CA LYS A 107 -11.14 5.74 -2.24
C LYS A 107 -11.72 5.42 -0.86
N THR A 108 -10.98 4.74 0.00
CA THR A 108 -11.38 4.43 1.39
C THR A 108 -11.71 5.73 2.14
N LYS A 109 -10.79 6.69 2.12
CA LYS A 109 -10.96 7.99 2.79
C LYS A 109 -12.17 8.78 2.30
N SER A 110 -12.44 8.73 0.98
CA SER A 110 -13.61 9.39 0.40
C SER A 110 -14.91 8.74 0.89
N LEU A 111 -14.97 7.41 0.98
CA LEU A 111 -16.14 6.67 1.46
C LEU A 111 -16.36 6.88 2.96
N GLU A 112 -15.30 6.91 3.76
CA GLU A 112 -15.38 7.23 5.19
C GLU A 112 -16.04 8.59 5.42
N LYS A 113 -15.63 9.62 4.66
CA LYS A 113 -16.24 10.95 4.73
C LYS A 113 -17.73 10.93 4.40
N VAL A 114 -18.14 10.15 3.39
CA VAL A 114 -19.55 9.99 3.00
C VAL A 114 -20.33 9.24 4.08
N CYS A 115 -19.75 8.21 4.69
CA CYS A 115 -20.35 7.47 5.80
C CYS A 115 -20.61 8.38 7.01
N LEU A 116 -19.61 9.16 7.43
CA LEU A 116 -19.73 10.12 8.53
C LEU A 116 -20.82 11.16 8.26
N SER A 117 -20.92 11.65 7.01
CA SER A 117 -21.97 12.60 6.61
C SER A 117 -23.36 11.97 6.68
N ALA A 118 -23.50 10.70 6.29
CA ALA A 118 -24.77 9.97 6.39
C ALA A 118 -25.17 9.74 7.85
N LEU A 119 -24.21 9.40 8.72
CA LEU A 119 -24.44 9.20 10.15
C LEU A 119 -24.91 10.49 10.83
N ALA A 120 -24.30 11.63 10.50
CA ALA A 120 -24.71 12.93 11.03
C ALA A 120 -26.13 13.33 10.58
N GLU A 121 -26.50 13.03 9.33
CA GLU A 121 -27.84 13.30 8.81
C GLU A 121 -28.90 12.42 9.49
N GLU A 122 -28.59 11.13 9.69
CA GLU A 122 -29.49 10.22 10.39
C GLU A 122 -29.70 10.60 11.85
N PHE A 123 -28.65 11.08 12.53
CA PHE A 123 -28.76 11.57 13.90
C PHE A 123 -29.71 12.77 13.99
N LYS A 124 -29.57 13.76 13.10
CA LYS A 124 -30.48 14.91 13.02
C LYS A 124 -31.93 14.52 12.73
N GLN A 125 -32.12 13.52 11.87
CA GLN A 125 -33.46 13.02 11.55
C GLN A 125 -34.11 12.32 12.74
N GLU A 126 -33.33 11.60 13.55
CA GLU A 126 -33.80 10.97 14.78
C GLU A 126 -34.19 12.02 15.82
N GLU A 127 -33.32 13.01 16.09
CA GLU A 127 -33.62 14.12 17.01
C GLU A 127 -34.92 14.85 16.63
N LYS A 128 -35.11 15.13 15.34
CA LYS A 128 -36.34 15.77 14.84
C LYS A 128 -37.58 14.90 15.05
N ARG A 129 -37.45 13.57 14.91
CA ARG A 129 -38.56 12.64 15.16
C ARG A 129 -38.90 12.59 16.64
N GLU A 130 -37.90 12.48 17.50
CA GLU A 130 -38.08 12.47 18.96
C GLU A 130 -38.76 13.76 19.46
N GLN A 131 -38.35 14.92 18.93
CA GLN A 131 -38.99 16.20 19.24
C GLN A 131 -40.47 16.21 18.82
N ASN A 132 -40.78 15.82 17.59
CA ASN A 132 -42.16 15.76 17.10
C ASN A 132 -43.03 14.81 17.95
N GLU A 133 -42.50 13.65 18.36
CA GLU A 133 -43.24 12.72 19.21
C GLU A 133 -43.51 13.29 20.62
N GLN A 134 -42.57 14.05 21.18
CA GLN A 134 -42.76 14.74 22.46
C GLN A 134 -43.85 15.81 22.34
N ASP A 135 -43.82 16.63 21.29
CA ASP A 135 -44.81 17.67 21.03
C ASP A 135 -46.21 17.11 20.80
N ASP A 136 -46.33 15.98 20.07
CA ASP A 136 -47.60 15.28 19.85
C ASP A 136 -48.19 14.73 21.15
N ARG A 137 -47.36 14.12 22.01
CA ARG A 137 -47.81 13.65 23.33
C ARG A 137 -48.24 14.83 24.21
N ALA A 138 -47.44 15.89 24.27
CA ALA A 138 -47.77 17.09 25.03
C ALA A 138 -49.09 17.72 24.57
N SER A 139 -49.33 17.79 23.25
CA SER A 139 -50.57 18.32 22.67
C SER A 139 -51.78 17.43 22.97
N ARG A 140 -51.62 16.11 22.98
CA ARG A 140 -52.69 15.16 23.35
C ARG A 140 -53.06 15.21 24.83
N PHE A 141 -52.09 15.39 25.72
CA PHE A 141 -52.35 15.53 27.16
C PHE A 141 -52.86 16.93 27.53
N GLY A 142 -52.40 17.98 26.85
CA GLY A 142 -52.88 19.36 27.04
C GLY A 142 -54.31 19.63 26.55
N GLY A 143 -54.81 18.81 25.61
CA GLY A 143 -56.17 18.95 25.05
C GLY A 143 -57.31 18.37 25.92
N VAL A 144 -57.00 17.56 26.95
CA VAL A 144 -58.03 16.88 27.77
C VAL A 144 -58.46 17.71 29.00
N GLY A 145 -57.82 18.85 29.27
CA GLY A 145 -58.18 19.77 30.37
C GLY A 145 -59.23 20.83 30.03
N GLY A 146 -59.80 20.81 28.81
CA GLY A 146 -60.52 21.94 28.23
C GLY A 146 -61.95 21.67 27.75
N THR A 147 -62.74 20.85 28.45
CA THR A 147 -64.20 20.83 28.25
C THR A 147 -64.91 21.49 29.43
N ARG A 148 -65.46 22.66 29.11
CA ARG A 148 -66.37 23.52 29.87
C ARG A 148 -67.55 22.79 30.51
N ASN A 149 -68.06 23.44 31.57
CA ASN A 149 -69.47 23.73 31.95
C ASN A 149 -69.67 23.40 33.43
N ALA A 150 -70.37 24.18 34.25
CA ALA A 150 -71.01 25.49 34.17
C ALA A 150 -71.29 25.89 35.63
#